data_AF-A0A947J4G0-F1
#
_entry.id   AF-A0A947J4G0-F1
#
_cell.length_a   1.000
_cell.length_b   1.000
_cell.length_c   1.000
_cell.angle_alpha   90.00
_cell.angle_beta   90.00
_cell.angle_gamma   90.00
#
_symmetry.space_group_name_H-M   'P 1'
#
loop_
_entity.id
_entity.type
_entity.pdbx_description
1 polymer ?
#
loop_
_entity_poly.entity_id
_entity_poly.type
_entity_poly.pdbx_seq_one_letter_code
_entity_poly.pdbx_strand_id
1 'polypeptide(L)'
;MPVPVQIDAGRKKDHASLDTAPVHDTLGSNMHALAVSDLHGNLLLYELLLRIVDTWRISSLFIAGDLAPGVGLVIGEADAAADLVSRQRDFILREFIPMLESFFLNHRLTHVYAIQGNDDCRAVENLLREFDEATDNFHLVNDRLVELKDSRQMHAFFPSEVPVLHVAGYPYVPPGAGLLMDWVKFENRVELRPPGTDPCADIFTTGLRTVDEVGKGTIADDLTDFVAYLDHSDGTVSYAPERTIHLFHSPPYDTPLDWVPPSGRYEHLRLPDHV
;
A
#
# COMPACT_ATOMS: atom_id res chain seq x y z
N MET A 1 -19.60 88.26 15.57
CA MET A 1 -18.66 88.37 14.43
C MET A 1 -18.49 86.95 13.87
N PRO A 2 -18.41 86.78 12.55
CA PRO A 2 -19.47 86.22 11.70
C PRO A 2 -19.13 84.79 11.20
N VAL A 3 -20.14 83.94 10.94
CA VAL A 3 -20.63 83.47 9.61
C VAL A 3 -19.85 82.23 9.08
N PRO A 4 -20.58 81.24 8.51
CA PRO A 4 -20.13 79.88 8.17
C PRO A 4 -19.51 79.86 6.76
N VAL A 5 -19.21 78.69 6.18
CA VAL A 5 -19.25 78.44 4.70
C VAL A 5 -18.86 76.97 4.37
N GLN A 6 -19.82 76.25 3.77
CA GLN A 6 -19.83 75.58 2.45
C GLN A 6 -18.94 74.33 2.33
N ILE A 7 -19.51 73.12 2.24
CA ILE A 7 -20.04 72.48 1.03
C ILE A 7 -19.12 72.68 -0.18
N ASP A 8 -18.41 71.61 -0.57
CA ASP A 8 -18.02 71.43 -1.96
C ASP A 8 -18.57 70.09 -2.47
N ALA A 9 -19.28 70.19 -3.59
CA ALA A 9 -19.89 69.11 -4.33
C ALA A 9 -19.03 68.89 -5.57
N GLY A 10 -18.18 67.86 -5.53
CA GLY A 10 -17.31 67.48 -6.65
C GLY A 10 -17.53 66.04 -7.06
N ARG A 11 -18.28 65.84 -8.15
CA ARG A 11 -18.43 64.58 -8.90
C ARG A 11 -17.10 63.88 -9.18
N LYS A 12 -17.08 62.55 -9.08
CA LYS A 12 -16.89 61.67 -10.24
C LYS A 12 -17.46 60.28 -9.94
N LYS A 13 -18.40 59.86 -10.79
CA LYS A 13 -18.82 58.47 -10.95
C LYS A 13 -17.70 57.78 -11.70
N ASP A 14 -17.16 56.71 -11.14
CA ASP A 14 -16.55 55.65 -11.95
C ASP A 14 -17.29 54.35 -11.63
N HIS A 15 -18.09 53.95 -12.60
CA HIS A 15 -18.68 52.62 -12.71
C HIS A 15 -17.52 51.64 -12.96
N ALA A 16 -17.11 50.89 -11.94
CA ALA A 16 -16.38 49.65 -12.14
C ALA A 16 -17.36 48.50 -12.01
N SER A 17 -17.78 48.02 -13.18
CA SER A 17 -18.37 46.69 -13.40
C SER A 17 -17.61 45.64 -12.60
N LEU A 18 -18.28 45.01 -11.63
CA LEU A 18 -17.83 43.74 -11.06
C LEU A 18 -18.06 42.69 -12.14
N ASP A 19 -17.08 42.57 -13.02
CA ASP A 19 -16.95 41.47 -13.96
C ASP A 19 -16.67 40.22 -13.11
N THR A 20 -17.73 39.48 -12.78
CA THR A 20 -17.61 38.12 -12.24
C THR A 20 -17.18 37.23 -13.39
N ALA A 21 -15.88 37.25 -13.69
CA ALA A 21 -15.27 36.22 -14.51
C ALA A 21 -15.51 34.87 -13.82
N PRO A 22 -15.92 33.83 -14.56
CA PRO A 22 -16.08 32.50 -13.99
C PRO A 22 -14.73 32.07 -13.46
N VAL A 23 -14.70 31.62 -12.20
CA VAL A 23 -13.57 30.87 -11.66
C VAL A 23 -13.39 29.69 -12.59
N HIS A 24 -12.37 29.77 -13.45
CA HIS A 24 -11.87 28.61 -14.14
C HIS A 24 -11.42 27.66 -13.04
N ASP A 25 -12.21 26.61 -12.84
CA ASP A 25 -11.81 25.42 -12.14
C ASP A 25 -10.65 24.87 -12.97
N THR A 26 -9.44 25.31 -12.64
CA THR A 26 -8.23 24.67 -13.11
C THR A 26 -8.31 23.27 -12.52
N LEU A 27 -8.73 22.32 -13.35
CA LEU A 27 -8.40 20.91 -13.23
C LEU A 27 -6.86 20.81 -13.21
N GLY A 28 -6.25 21.25 -12.12
CA GLY A 28 -4.98 20.71 -11.67
C GLY A 28 -5.29 19.26 -11.41
N SER A 29 -4.80 18.39 -12.27
CA SER A 29 -4.85 16.95 -12.08
C SER A 29 -4.07 16.63 -10.80
N ASN A 30 -4.72 16.78 -9.66
CA ASN A 30 -4.14 16.38 -8.39
C ASN A 30 -4.14 14.85 -8.38
N MET A 31 -2.97 14.28 -8.11
CA MET A 31 -2.84 12.84 -7.89
C MET A 31 -3.60 12.50 -6.63
N HIS A 32 -4.68 11.73 -6.78
CA HIS A 32 -5.48 11.28 -5.64
C HIS A 32 -5.12 9.83 -5.37
N ALA A 33 -4.53 9.60 -4.20
CA ALA A 33 -4.12 8.29 -3.74
C ALA A 33 -5.00 7.81 -2.60
N LEU A 34 -5.25 6.51 -2.54
CA LEU A 34 -5.89 5.83 -1.42
C LEU A 34 -5.04 4.62 -1.03
N ALA A 35 -4.82 4.42 0.27
CA ALA A 35 -4.16 3.23 0.80
C ALA A 35 -5.12 2.48 1.74
N VAL A 36 -5.12 1.15 1.65
CA VAL A 36 -5.93 0.24 2.48
C VAL A 36 -5.13 -1.03 2.76
N SER A 37 -5.50 -1.75 3.81
CA SER A 37 -4.92 -3.04 4.21
C SER A 37 -6.02 -3.91 4.83
N ASP A 38 -5.71 -5.17 5.14
CA ASP A 38 -6.54 -6.05 5.99
C ASP A 38 -7.95 -6.27 5.43
N LEU A 39 -8.03 -6.49 4.12
CA LEU A 39 -9.32 -6.77 3.46
C LEU A 39 -9.74 -8.22 3.66
N HIS A 40 -8.78 -9.14 3.88
CA HIS A 40 -8.96 -10.57 4.19
C HIS A 40 -10.00 -11.27 3.30
N GLY A 41 -10.02 -10.95 2.01
CA GLY A 41 -10.98 -11.50 1.05
C GLY A 41 -12.45 -11.12 1.29
N ASN A 42 -12.73 -10.09 2.08
CA ASN A 42 -14.09 -9.63 2.32
C ASN A 42 -14.62 -8.85 1.12
N LEU A 43 -15.43 -9.51 0.28
CA LEU A 43 -15.99 -8.93 -0.95
C LEU A 43 -16.76 -7.63 -0.72
N LEU A 44 -17.46 -7.49 0.40
CA LEU A 44 -18.20 -6.26 0.71
C LEU A 44 -17.25 -5.08 0.96
N LEU A 45 -16.09 -5.32 1.57
CA LEU A 45 -15.07 -4.28 1.76
C LEU A 45 -14.41 -3.91 0.43
N TYR A 46 -14.13 -4.88 -0.43
CA TYR A 46 -13.63 -4.60 -1.78
C TYR A 46 -14.62 -3.81 -2.63
N GLU A 47 -15.90 -4.19 -2.63
CA GLU A 47 -16.94 -3.43 -3.34
C GLU A 47 -17.05 -2.00 -2.82
N LEU A 48 -16.99 -1.81 -1.50
CA LEU A 48 -17.02 -0.50 -0.89
C LEU A 48 -15.78 0.32 -1.29
N LEU A 49 -14.60 -0.29 -1.24
CA LEU A 49 -13.33 0.33 -1.66
C LEU A 49 -13.43 0.81 -3.11
N LEU A 50 -13.86 -0.03 -4.04
CA LEU A 50 -13.96 0.32 -5.45
C LEU A 50 -15.00 1.43 -5.70
N ARG A 51 -16.10 1.46 -4.93
CA ARG A 51 -17.06 2.59 -4.96
C ARG A 51 -16.45 3.89 -4.46
N ILE A 52 -15.63 3.85 -3.41
CA ILE A 52 -14.90 5.02 -2.90
C ILE A 52 -13.92 5.52 -3.97
N VAL A 53 -13.16 4.60 -4.57
CA VAL A 53 -12.20 4.90 -5.64
C VAL A 53 -12.88 5.59 -6.83
N ASP A 54 -14.04 5.09 -7.27
CA ASP A 54 -14.86 5.73 -8.32
C ASP A 54 -15.36 7.12 -7.89
N THR A 55 -16.02 7.20 -6.73
CA THR A 55 -16.67 8.43 -6.24
C THR A 55 -15.66 9.55 -6.04
N TRP A 56 -14.48 9.25 -5.51
CA TRP A 56 -13.43 10.23 -5.19
C TRP A 56 -12.41 10.39 -6.32
N ARG A 57 -12.61 9.70 -7.46
CA ARG A 57 -11.73 9.74 -8.63
C ARG A 57 -10.28 9.44 -8.25
N ILE A 58 -10.08 8.40 -7.44
CA ILE A 58 -8.76 7.94 -7.03
C ILE A 58 -8.05 7.35 -8.26
N SER A 59 -6.85 7.84 -8.54
CA SER A 59 -6.03 7.43 -9.68
C SER A 59 -4.96 6.40 -9.28
N SER A 60 -4.54 6.40 -8.01
CA SER A 60 -3.62 5.40 -7.44
C SER A 60 -4.20 4.75 -6.19
N LEU A 61 -4.46 3.45 -6.25
CA LEU A 61 -4.90 2.64 -5.11
C LEU A 61 -3.75 1.75 -4.64
N PHE A 62 -3.43 1.81 -3.35
CA PHE A 62 -2.43 0.97 -2.69
C PHE A 62 -3.14 -0.03 -1.77
N ILE A 63 -2.87 -1.33 -1.93
CA ILE A 63 -3.38 -2.38 -1.05
C ILE A 63 -2.18 -3.02 -0.33
N ALA A 64 -2.03 -2.72 0.95
CA ALA A 64 -0.85 -2.99 1.76
C ALA A 64 -0.90 -4.36 2.45
N GLY A 65 -1.33 -5.40 1.74
CA GLY A 65 -1.34 -6.78 2.25
C GLY A 65 -2.72 -7.30 2.65
N ASP A 66 -2.71 -8.56 3.06
CA ASP A 66 -3.86 -9.35 3.49
C ASP A 66 -5.05 -9.26 2.52
N LEU A 67 -4.76 -9.68 1.28
CA LEU A 67 -5.67 -9.62 0.14
C LEU A 67 -6.75 -10.71 0.24
N ALA A 68 -6.34 -11.94 0.52
CA ALA A 68 -7.15 -13.13 0.45
C ALA A 68 -7.67 -13.57 1.83
N PRO A 69 -8.65 -14.47 1.89
CA PRO A 69 -9.13 -15.00 3.16
C PRO A 69 -8.01 -15.70 3.94
N GLY A 70 -7.76 -15.23 5.16
CA GLY A 70 -6.72 -15.78 6.03
C GLY A 70 -7.02 -17.16 6.63
N VAL A 71 -6.17 -17.54 7.58
CA VAL A 71 -6.29 -18.79 8.33
C VAL A 71 -7.46 -18.67 9.32
N GLY A 72 -8.61 -19.30 9.01
CA GLY A 72 -9.60 -19.58 10.05
C GLY A 72 -8.96 -20.47 11.12
N LEU A 73 -9.29 -20.26 12.40
CA LEU A 73 -8.77 -20.94 13.61
C LEU A 73 -8.93 -22.48 13.66
N VAL A 74 -8.95 -23.19 12.54
CA VAL A 74 -9.03 -24.66 12.49
C VAL A 74 -7.61 -25.23 12.60
N ILE A 75 -7.15 -25.33 13.85
CA ILE A 75 -5.90 -26.01 14.21
C ILE A 75 -6.18 -27.52 14.28
N GLY A 76 -5.47 -28.34 13.50
CA GLY A 76 -5.39 -29.79 13.75
C GLY A 76 -5.47 -30.74 12.57
N GLU A 77 -5.59 -30.27 11.32
CA GLU A 77 -5.64 -31.16 10.15
C GLU A 77 -4.30 -31.22 9.42
N ALA A 78 -3.91 -32.43 9.01
CA ALA A 78 -2.65 -32.70 8.31
C ALA A 78 -2.53 -31.95 6.96
N ASP A 79 -3.65 -31.42 6.44
CA ASP A 79 -3.76 -30.74 5.14
C ASP A 79 -4.09 -29.24 5.25
N ALA A 80 -4.00 -28.63 6.45
CA ALA A 80 -4.42 -27.23 6.67
C ALA A 80 -3.77 -26.20 5.72
N ALA A 81 -2.49 -26.41 5.36
CA ALA A 81 -1.79 -25.56 4.38
C ALA A 81 -2.36 -25.72 2.96
N ALA A 82 -2.62 -26.97 2.53
CA ALA A 82 -3.19 -27.24 1.21
C ALA A 82 -4.61 -26.67 1.07
N ASP A 83 -5.43 -26.79 2.12
CA ASP A 83 -6.77 -26.23 2.15
C ASP A 83 -6.78 -24.70 2.13
N LEU A 84 -5.86 -24.06 2.87
CA LEU A 84 -5.69 -22.61 2.81
C LEU A 84 -5.30 -22.14 1.40
N VAL A 85 -4.29 -22.78 0.80
CA VAL A 85 -3.86 -22.48 -0.58
C VAL A 85 -5.01 -22.67 -1.55
N SER A 86 -5.79 -23.75 -1.43
CA SER A 86 -6.94 -24.00 -2.29
C SER A 86 -8.02 -22.93 -2.13
N ARG A 87 -8.31 -22.50 -0.89
CA ARG A 87 -9.29 -21.44 -0.63
C ARG A 87 -8.85 -20.09 -1.21
N GLN A 88 -7.60 -19.70 -1.00
CA GLN A 88 -7.09 -18.44 -1.53
C GLN A 88 -6.97 -18.46 -3.05
N ARG A 89 -6.54 -19.59 -3.63
CA ARG A 89 -6.55 -19.80 -5.08
C ARG A 89 -7.96 -19.62 -5.67
N ASP A 90 -8.96 -20.26 -5.06
CA ASP A 90 -10.34 -20.15 -5.52
C ASP A 90 -10.87 -18.71 -5.39
N PHE A 91 -10.56 -18.03 -4.28
CA PHE A 91 -10.90 -16.61 -4.10
C PHE A 91 -10.25 -15.72 -5.17
N ILE A 92 -8.95 -15.88 -5.41
CA ILE A 92 -8.21 -15.06 -6.38
C ILE A 92 -8.80 -15.22 -7.78
N LEU A 93 -9.01 -16.47 -8.21
CA LEU A 93 -9.43 -16.78 -9.57
C LEU A 93 -10.92 -16.51 -9.83
N ARG A 94 -11.78 -16.72 -8.83
CA ARG A 94 -13.24 -16.62 -9.02
C ARG A 94 -13.81 -15.26 -8.63
N GLU A 95 -13.14 -14.55 -7.73
CA GLU A 95 -13.68 -13.32 -7.16
C GLU A 95 -12.74 -12.12 -7.36
N PHE A 96 -11.50 -12.18 -6.84
CA PHE A 96 -10.59 -11.02 -6.82
C PHE A 96 -10.24 -10.51 -8.22
N ILE A 97 -9.73 -11.39 -9.09
CA ILE A 97 -9.34 -11.04 -10.46
C ILE A 97 -10.57 -10.57 -11.27
N PRO A 98 -11.68 -11.34 -11.35
CA PRO A 98 -12.84 -10.91 -12.13
C PRO A 98 -13.44 -9.57 -11.66
N MET A 99 -13.44 -9.30 -10.36
CA MET A 99 -13.89 -8.04 -9.80
C MET A 99 -13.01 -6.86 -10.25
N LEU A 100 -11.69 -7.00 -10.16
CA LEU A 100 -10.77 -5.96 -10.61
C LEU A 100 -10.79 -5.77 -12.13
N GLU A 101 -10.85 -6.85 -12.91
CA GLU A 101 -11.02 -6.78 -14.37
C GLU A 101 -12.28 -6.00 -14.74
N SER A 102 -13.42 -6.35 -14.12
CA SER A 102 -14.69 -5.66 -14.34
C SER A 102 -14.60 -4.18 -13.96
N PHE A 103 -13.86 -3.84 -12.90
CA PHE A 103 -13.63 -2.47 -12.51
C PHE A 103 -12.79 -1.72 -13.57
N PHE A 104 -11.67 -2.30 -14.03
CA PHE A 104 -10.78 -1.64 -14.98
C PHE A 104 -11.41 -1.35 -16.35
N LEU A 105 -12.48 -2.06 -16.74
CA LEU A 105 -13.23 -1.76 -17.97
C LEU A 105 -13.66 -0.29 -18.07
N ASN A 106 -14.03 0.33 -16.93
CA ASN A 106 -14.47 1.72 -16.85
C ASN A 106 -13.46 2.65 -16.17
N HIS A 107 -12.35 2.11 -15.64
CA HIS A 107 -11.40 2.80 -14.78
C HIS A 107 -9.95 2.68 -15.28
N ARG A 108 -9.72 2.86 -16.58
CA ARG A 108 -8.41 2.69 -17.24
C ARG A 108 -7.30 3.63 -16.75
N LEU A 109 -7.64 4.69 -16.04
CA LEU A 109 -6.68 5.63 -15.45
C LEU A 109 -6.41 5.36 -13.97
N THR A 110 -7.12 4.41 -13.36
CA THR A 110 -6.86 3.99 -11.99
C THR A 110 -5.86 2.84 -12.02
N HIS A 111 -4.78 2.96 -11.27
CA HIS A 111 -3.76 1.93 -11.10
C HIS A 111 -3.80 1.37 -9.67
N VAL A 112 -3.78 0.04 -9.55
CA VAL A 112 -3.76 -0.67 -8.27
C VAL A 112 -2.36 -1.23 -8.05
N TYR A 113 -1.75 -0.88 -6.93
CA TYR A 113 -0.46 -1.40 -6.47
C TYR A 113 -0.72 -2.24 -5.22
N ALA A 114 -0.42 -3.53 -5.27
CA ALA A 114 -0.73 -4.46 -4.19
C ALA A 114 0.53 -5.21 -3.75
N ILE A 115 0.65 -5.40 -2.44
CA ILE A 115 1.51 -6.43 -1.84
C ILE A 115 0.66 -7.51 -1.21
N GLN A 116 1.26 -8.68 -1.02
CA GLN A 116 0.74 -9.71 -0.12
C GLN A 116 1.11 -9.39 1.33
N GLY A 117 0.33 -9.90 2.26
CA GLY A 117 0.59 -9.82 3.70
C GLY A 117 0.74 -11.19 4.36
N ASN A 118 0.87 -11.22 5.68
CA ASN A 118 1.12 -12.46 6.42
C ASN A 118 -0.04 -13.45 6.39
N ASP A 119 -1.25 -13.02 6.03
CA ASP A 119 -2.37 -13.93 5.81
C ASP A 119 -2.45 -14.47 4.38
N ASP A 120 -1.66 -13.96 3.44
CA ASP A 120 -1.64 -14.39 2.05
C ASP A 120 -0.59 -15.49 1.80
N CYS A 121 -1.01 -16.62 1.21
CA CYS A 121 -0.12 -17.70 0.84
C CYS A 121 0.84 -17.28 -0.27
N ARG A 122 2.14 -17.49 -0.09
CA ARG A 122 3.09 -17.26 -1.18
C ARG A 122 2.91 -18.23 -2.34
N ALA A 123 2.36 -19.42 -2.10
CA ALA A 123 2.02 -20.38 -3.16
C ALA A 123 1.02 -19.84 -4.21
N VAL A 124 0.25 -18.78 -3.91
CA VAL A 124 -0.66 -18.14 -4.88
C VAL A 124 -0.07 -16.87 -5.53
N GLU A 125 1.15 -16.47 -5.16
CA GLU A 125 1.84 -15.29 -5.70
C GLU A 125 1.89 -15.31 -7.24
N ASN A 126 2.19 -16.47 -7.83
CA ASN A 126 2.27 -16.62 -9.29
C ASN A 126 0.96 -16.28 -10.01
N LEU A 127 -0.20 -16.52 -9.40
CA LEU A 127 -1.48 -16.14 -10.00
C LEU A 127 -1.65 -14.62 -10.07
N LEU A 128 -1.17 -13.91 -9.05
CA LEU A 128 -1.16 -12.45 -9.02
C LEU A 128 -0.13 -11.87 -9.98
N ARG A 129 1.03 -12.53 -10.14
CA ARG A 129 2.04 -12.18 -11.16
C ARG A 129 1.52 -12.34 -12.58
N GLU A 130 0.87 -13.47 -12.87
CA GLU A 130 0.22 -13.70 -14.17
C GLU A 130 -0.85 -12.63 -14.45
N PHE A 131 -1.59 -12.19 -13.42
CA PHE A 131 -2.58 -11.12 -13.56
C PHE A 131 -1.96 -9.74 -13.81
N ASP A 132 -0.89 -9.39 -13.11
CA ASP A 132 -0.08 -8.18 -13.32
C ASP A 132 0.47 -8.13 -14.75
N GLU A 133 1.10 -9.22 -15.22
CA GLU A 133 1.61 -9.33 -16.59
C GLU A 133 0.51 -9.17 -17.66
N ALA A 134 -0.71 -9.59 -17.37
CA ALA A 134 -1.85 -9.52 -18.27
C ALA A 134 -2.63 -8.18 -18.20
N THR A 135 -2.42 -7.37 -17.15
CA THR A 135 -3.30 -6.23 -16.82
C THR A 135 -2.51 -4.97 -16.49
N ASP A 136 -2.41 -4.05 -17.45
CA ASP A 136 -1.66 -2.77 -17.32
C ASP A 136 -2.00 -1.93 -16.06
N ASN A 137 -3.21 -2.07 -15.53
CA ASN A 137 -3.74 -1.29 -14.40
C ASN A 137 -3.54 -1.96 -13.03
N PHE A 138 -3.02 -3.19 -12.97
CA PHE A 138 -2.69 -3.88 -11.72
C PHE A 138 -1.18 -4.13 -11.64
N HIS A 139 -0.59 -3.89 -10.47
CA HIS A 139 0.85 -3.99 -10.23
C HIS A 139 1.04 -4.77 -8.93
N LEU A 140 1.55 -6.01 -9.02
CA LEU A 140 1.97 -6.76 -7.83
C LEU A 140 3.39 -6.34 -7.49
N VAL A 141 3.57 -5.68 -6.34
CA VAL A 141 4.84 -5.03 -6.00
C VAL A 141 5.66 -5.80 -4.95
N ASN A 142 5.29 -7.05 -4.64
CA ASN A 142 6.09 -7.94 -3.78
C ASN A 142 7.55 -7.98 -4.22
N ASP A 143 8.45 -7.57 -3.34
CA ASP A 143 9.90 -7.53 -3.56
C ASP A 143 10.31 -6.75 -4.82
N ARG A 144 9.45 -5.86 -5.36
CA ARG A 144 9.66 -5.20 -6.66
C ARG A 144 9.62 -3.68 -6.53
N LEU A 145 10.24 -3.03 -7.52
CA LEU A 145 10.20 -1.59 -7.72
C LEU A 145 9.53 -1.28 -9.06
N VAL A 146 8.35 -0.68 -9.02
CA VAL A 146 7.57 -0.33 -10.21
C VAL A 146 7.40 1.18 -10.33
N GLU A 147 7.27 1.70 -11.55
CA GLU A 147 6.95 3.12 -11.74
C GLU A 147 5.51 3.43 -11.33
N LEU A 148 5.31 4.53 -10.60
CA LEU A 148 3.99 5.06 -10.30
C LEU A 148 3.42 5.71 -11.57
N LYS A 149 2.50 5.02 -12.25
CA LYS A 149 1.95 5.39 -13.56
C LYS A 149 1.41 6.81 -13.60
N ASP A 150 0.70 7.26 -12.58
CA ASP A 150 0.18 8.62 -12.49
C ASP A 150 1.30 9.67 -12.51
N SER A 151 2.36 9.45 -11.74
CA SER A 151 3.50 10.37 -11.71
C SER A 151 4.21 10.44 -13.08
N ARG A 152 4.33 9.31 -13.77
CA ARG A 152 4.91 9.25 -15.11
C ARG A 152 4.06 9.98 -16.14
N GLN A 153 2.73 9.82 -16.08
CA GLN A 153 1.81 10.54 -16.94
C GLN A 153 1.94 12.05 -16.71
N MET A 154 1.96 12.50 -15.45
CA MET A 154 2.15 13.92 -15.13
C MET A 154 3.53 14.44 -15.53
N HIS A 155 4.60 13.68 -15.30
CA HIS A 155 5.96 14.03 -15.71
C HIS A 155 6.07 14.24 -17.23
N ALA A 156 5.34 13.47 -18.03
CA ALA A 156 5.35 13.64 -19.49
C ALA A 156 4.83 15.01 -19.94
N PHE A 157 3.94 15.65 -19.16
CA PHE A 157 3.42 16.99 -19.43
C PHE A 157 4.17 18.09 -18.65
N PHE A 158 4.70 17.77 -17.46
CA PHE A 158 5.35 18.72 -16.54
C PHE A 158 6.71 18.22 -16.04
N PRO A 159 7.69 17.98 -16.93
CA PRO A 159 8.93 17.28 -16.57
C PRO A 159 9.83 18.04 -15.59
N SER A 160 9.70 19.37 -15.54
CA SER A 160 10.46 20.23 -14.63
C SER A 160 9.82 20.37 -13.24
N GLU A 161 8.57 19.93 -13.08
CA GLU A 161 7.77 20.17 -11.86
C GLU A 161 7.41 18.87 -11.14
N VAL A 162 7.14 17.80 -11.88
CA VAL A 162 6.72 16.51 -11.33
C VAL A 162 7.80 15.47 -11.60
N PRO A 163 8.50 14.92 -10.59
CA PRO A 163 9.42 13.81 -10.80
C PRO A 163 8.65 12.52 -11.11
N VAL A 164 9.30 11.60 -11.83
CA VAL A 164 8.83 10.21 -11.88
C VAL A 164 9.04 9.59 -10.49
N LEU A 165 7.96 9.10 -9.92
CA LEU A 165 7.93 8.37 -8.65
C LEU A 165 7.82 6.87 -8.91
N HIS A 166 8.21 6.10 -7.92
CA HIS A 166 8.17 4.64 -7.93
C HIS A 166 7.41 4.11 -6.72
N VAL A 167 7.05 2.83 -6.76
CA VAL A 167 6.43 2.10 -5.67
C VAL A 167 7.30 0.87 -5.40
N ALA A 168 7.74 0.72 -4.16
CA ALA A 168 8.47 -0.45 -3.70
C ALA A 168 7.64 -1.24 -2.69
N GLY A 169 7.43 -2.54 -2.93
CA GLY A 169 6.69 -3.38 -2.00
C GLY A 169 7.59 -4.13 -1.02
N TYR A 170 7.13 -4.21 0.22
CA TYR A 170 7.75 -4.96 1.31
C TYR A 170 6.68 -5.79 2.05
N PRO A 171 6.45 -7.05 1.63
CA PRO A 171 5.41 -7.90 2.20
C PRO A 171 5.80 -8.51 3.56
N TYR A 172 7.10 -8.45 3.92
CA TYR A 172 7.59 -9.18 5.08
C TYR A 172 7.14 -8.55 6.40
N VAL A 173 6.86 -9.43 7.37
CA VAL A 173 6.47 -9.06 8.74
C VAL A 173 7.41 -9.69 9.76
N PRO A 174 7.58 -9.07 10.93
CA PRO A 174 8.27 -9.69 12.05
C PRO A 174 7.46 -10.90 12.58
N PRO A 175 8.11 -11.81 13.32
CA PRO A 175 7.43 -12.83 14.11
C PRO A 175 6.23 -12.29 14.88
N GLY A 176 5.06 -12.91 14.69
CA GLY A 176 3.81 -12.49 15.33
C GLY A 176 2.89 -13.67 15.62
N ALA A 177 1.66 -13.36 16.05
CA ALA A 177 0.66 -14.38 16.37
C ALA A 177 0.05 -15.09 15.13
N GLY A 178 0.43 -14.67 13.92
CA GLY A 178 0.01 -15.32 12.67
C GLY A 178 0.55 -16.74 12.56
N LEU A 179 -0.22 -17.64 11.94
CA LEU A 179 0.17 -19.04 11.76
C LEU A 179 0.92 -19.29 10.45
N LEU A 180 0.76 -18.42 9.45
CA LEU A 180 1.39 -18.55 8.15
C LEU A 180 2.75 -17.85 8.15
N MET A 181 3.80 -18.57 7.73
CA MET A 181 5.20 -18.16 7.87
C MET A 181 5.84 -17.73 6.55
N ASP A 182 5.08 -17.71 5.45
CA ASP A 182 5.60 -17.47 4.11
C ASP A 182 6.26 -16.08 3.95
N TRP A 183 5.72 -15.08 4.64
CA TRP A 183 6.19 -13.69 4.62
C TRP A 183 6.82 -13.26 5.95
N VAL A 184 7.20 -14.20 6.82
CA VAL A 184 7.80 -13.87 8.12
C VAL A 184 9.32 -13.83 8.00
N LYS A 185 9.93 -12.74 8.46
CA LYS A 185 11.39 -12.58 8.64
C LYS A 185 11.66 -12.08 10.05
N PHE A 186 12.73 -12.56 10.68
CA PHE A 186 13.20 -11.96 11.92
C PHE A 186 13.55 -10.48 11.71
N GLU A 187 13.29 -9.66 12.72
CA GLU A 187 13.58 -8.23 12.64
C GLU A 187 15.08 -7.97 12.50
N ASN A 188 15.90 -8.70 13.27
CA ASN A 188 17.34 -8.56 13.29
C ASN A 188 18.02 -9.91 13.59
N ARG A 189 19.35 -9.96 13.46
CA ARG A 189 20.15 -11.19 13.65
C ARG A 189 20.31 -11.60 15.13
N VAL A 190 19.66 -10.93 16.07
CA VAL A 190 19.75 -11.29 17.49
C VAL A 190 18.88 -12.52 17.72
N GLU A 191 19.52 -13.69 17.75
CA GLU A 191 18.99 -14.84 18.48
C GLU A 191 18.71 -14.39 19.93
N LEU A 192 17.44 -14.37 20.35
CA LEU A 192 17.09 -14.27 21.76
C LEU A 192 17.61 -15.54 22.48
N ARG A 193 18.88 -15.55 22.89
CA ARG A 193 19.53 -16.64 23.65
C ARG A 193 18.76 -16.98 24.94
N PRO A 194 18.89 -18.18 25.55
CA PRO A 194 19.43 -19.49 25.12
C PRO A 194 18.43 -20.42 24.38
N PRO A 195 18.83 -21.63 23.92
CA PRO A 195 17.89 -22.61 23.35
C PRO A 195 16.70 -22.87 24.27
N GLY A 196 15.48 -22.67 23.76
CA GLY A 196 14.24 -22.84 24.51
C GLY A 196 13.70 -21.58 25.22
N THR A 197 14.26 -20.39 24.95
CA THR A 197 13.73 -19.11 25.46
C THR A 197 13.29 -18.13 24.39
N ASP A 198 13.50 -18.45 23.11
CA ASP A 198 13.01 -17.65 22.00
C ASP A 198 11.62 -18.19 21.57
N PRO A 199 10.51 -17.57 22.00
CA PRO A 199 9.18 -17.97 21.56
C PRO A 199 9.01 -17.82 20.04
N CYS A 200 9.85 -17.04 19.37
CA CYS A 200 9.87 -16.82 17.93
C CYS A 200 10.73 -17.86 17.17
N ALA A 201 11.64 -18.60 17.83
CA ALA A 201 12.42 -19.65 17.14
C ALA A 201 11.58 -20.87 16.76
N ASP A 202 10.57 -21.19 17.57
CA ASP A 202 9.68 -22.33 17.33
C ASP A 202 8.63 -22.03 16.24
N ILE A 203 8.29 -20.75 15.97
CA ILE A 203 7.23 -20.40 15.00
C ILE A 203 7.56 -20.88 13.60
N PHE A 204 8.83 -20.88 13.22
CA PHE A 204 9.28 -21.37 11.93
C PHE A 204 9.26 -22.90 11.86
N THR A 205 9.29 -23.57 13.02
CA THR A 205 9.23 -25.03 13.14
C THR A 205 7.78 -25.52 13.22
N THR A 206 6.87 -24.74 13.79
CA THR A 206 5.47 -25.11 14.02
C THR A 206 4.46 -24.41 13.12
N GLY A 207 4.84 -23.30 12.51
CA GLY A 207 3.99 -22.49 11.64
C GLY A 207 3.75 -23.15 10.29
N LEU A 208 2.62 -22.79 9.68
CA LEU A 208 2.24 -23.24 8.35
C LEU A 208 3.12 -22.55 7.30
N ARG A 209 3.54 -23.33 6.31
CA ARG A 209 4.27 -22.83 5.14
C ARG A 209 3.61 -23.41 3.89
N THR A 210 3.52 -22.59 2.85
CA THR A 210 3.01 -23.04 1.55
C THR A 210 4.10 -23.17 0.51
N VAL A 211 5.30 -22.66 0.81
CA VAL A 211 6.51 -22.79 0.00
C VAL A 211 7.71 -23.17 0.88
N ASP A 212 8.69 -23.86 0.29
CA ASP A 212 9.91 -24.28 1.01
C ASP A 212 10.88 -23.10 1.26
N GLU A 213 10.80 -22.05 0.45
CA GLU A 213 11.68 -20.88 0.55
C GLU A 213 11.26 -19.98 1.71
N VAL A 214 12.08 -19.97 2.76
CA VAL A 214 11.98 -18.99 3.86
C VAL A 214 12.65 -17.70 3.44
N GLY A 215 12.07 -16.56 3.83
CA GLY A 215 12.73 -15.26 3.72
C GLY A 215 14.16 -15.33 4.25
N LYS A 216 15.15 -15.20 3.37
CA LYS A 216 16.57 -15.18 3.76
C LYS A 216 16.88 -13.83 4.40
N GLY A 217 17.79 -13.84 5.38
CA GLY A 217 18.21 -12.62 6.08
C GLY A 217 17.20 -12.16 7.11
N THR A 218 17.23 -10.88 7.42
CA THR A 218 16.39 -10.21 8.42
C THR A 218 15.81 -8.95 7.83
N ILE A 219 14.75 -8.41 8.43
CA ILE A 219 14.16 -7.14 7.99
C ILE A 219 15.23 -6.03 8.04
N ALA A 220 16.05 -5.99 9.10
CA ALA A 220 17.16 -5.05 9.20
C ALA A 220 18.23 -5.22 8.09
N ASP A 221 18.52 -6.45 7.65
CA ASP A 221 19.44 -6.69 6.53
C ASP A 221 18.86 -6.10 5.23
N ASP A 222 17.58 -6.35 4.95
CA ASP A 222 16.90 -5.83 3.75
C ASP A 222 16.83 -4.30 3.76
N LEU A 223 16.53 -3.68 4.91
CA LEU A 223 16.45 -2.22 5.01
C LEU A 223 17.81 -1.53 4.92
N THR A 224 18.87 -2.22 5.34
CA THR A 224 20.25 -1.72 5.21
C THR A 224 20.69 -1.67 3.74
N ASP A 225 20.31 -2.67 2.95
CA ASP A 225 20.58 -2.73 1.51
C ASP A 225 19.29 -3.02 0.73
N PHE A 226 18.41 -2.01 0.69
CA PHE A 226 17.10 -2.15 0.05
C PHE A 226 17.21 -2.37 -1.46
N VAL A 227 18.34 -1.98 -2.08
CA VAL A 227 18.60 -2.29 -3.49
C VAL A 227 18.82 -3.78 -3.67
N ALA A 228 19.64 -4.42 -2.83
CA ALA A 228 19.90 -5.85 -2.90
C ALA A 228 18.66 -6.70 -2.56
N TYR A 229 17.76 -6.16 -1.75
CA TYR A 229 16.45 -6.76 -1.46
C TYR A 229 15.53 -6.81 -2.68
N LEU A 230 15.46 -5.72 -3.46
CA LEU A 230 14.55 -5.61 -4.59
C LEU A 230 14.93 -6.58 -5.72
N ASP A 231 13.96 -7.35 -6.20
CA ASP A 231 14.08 -8.14 -7.42
C ASP A 231 14.34 -7.22 -8.61
N HIS A 232 15.44 -7.49 -9.33
CA HIS A 232 15.88 -6.74 -10.49
C HIS A 232 15.26 -7.24 -11.80
N SER A 233 14.30 -8.16 -11.74
CA SER A 233 13.64 -8.76 -12.92
C SER A 233 13.00 -7.73 -13.86
N ASP A 234 12.62 -6.55 -13.37
CA ASP A 234 12.03 -5.45 -14.18
C ASP A 234 13.07 -4.48 -14.80
N GLY A 235 14.36 -4.72 -14.58
CA GLY A 235 15.46 -4.36 -15.50
C GLY A 235 15.74 -2.89 -15.86
N THR A 236 15.01 -1.88 -15.37
CA THR A 236 15.20 -0.50 -15.87
C THR A 236 15.10 0.64 -14.86
N VAL A 237 14.66 0.37 -13.63
CA VAL A 237 14.42 1.41 -12.63
C VAL A 237 15.53 1.45 -11.59
N SER A 238 16.20 2.61 -11.45
CA SER A 238 17.15 2.84 -10.36
C SER A 238 16.39 3.21 -9.09
N TYR A 239 16.60 2.45 -8.02
CA TYR A 239 16.07 2.79 -6.70
C TYR A 239 16.59 4.14 -6.21
N ALA A 240 15.68 5.00 -5.79
CA ALA A 240 15.94 6.30 -5.18
C ALA A 240 14.93 6.53 -4.06
N PRO A 241 15.33 6.42 -2.77
CA PRO A 241 14.40 6.50 -1.65
C PRO A 241 13.52 7.77 -1.66
N GLU A 242 14.08 8.91 -2.03
CA GLU A 242 13.40 10.20 -2.09
C GLU A 242 12.37 10.32 -3.23
N ARG A 243 12.32 9.33 -4.13
CA ARG A 243 11.35 9.23 -5.24
C ARG A 243 10.55 7.93 -5.19
N THR A 244 10.51 7.28 -4.04
CA THR A 244 9.86 5.98 -3.88
C THR A 244 8.79 6.05 -2.80
N ILE A 245 7.61 5.54 -3.12
CA ILE A 245 6.55 5.23 -2.17
C ILE A 245 6.80 3.80 -1.69
N HIS A 246 7.06 3.67 -0.41
CA HIS A 246 7.29 2.38 0.24
C HIS A 246 5.97 1.81 0.73
N LEU A 247 5.54 0.69 0.14
CA LEU A 247 4.36 -0.06 0.53
C LEU A 247 4.78 -1.21 1.42
N PHE A 248 4.64 -1.03 2.73
CA PHE A 248 5.00 -2.00 3.76
C PHE A 248 3.73 -2.61 4.33
N HIS A 249 3.72 -3.93 4.53
CA HIS A 249 2.60 -4.59 5.21
C HIS A 249 2.69 -4.37 6.73
N SER A 250 3.86 -4.61 7.33
CA SER A 250 4.14 -4.26 8.73
C SER A 250 5.14 -3.09 8.79
N PRO A 251 4.97 -2.13 9.73
CA PRO A 251 6.02 -1.15 9.98
C PRO A 251 7.30 -1.85 10.46
N PRO A 252 8.49 -1.38 10.04
CA PRO A 252 9.73 -1.87 10.62
C PRO A 252 9.90 -1.41 12.06
N TYR A 253 10.54 -2.25 12.88
CA TYR A 253 10.73 -2.02 14.31
C TYR A 253 11.55 -0.76 14.60
N ASP A 254 11.18 -0.04 15.66
CA ASP A 254 11.86 1.17 16.14
C ASP A 254 12.00 2.27 15.08
N THR A 255 11.04 2.32 14.15
CA THR A 255 10.95 3.41 13.17
C THR A 255 9.85 4.42 13.55
N PRO A 256 9.86 5.64 12.96
CA PRO A 256 8.73 6.56 13.06
C PRO A 256 7.40 6.01 12.52
N LEU A 257 7.38 4.83 11.89
CA LEU A 257 6.17 4.12 11.44
C LEU A 257 5.67 3.10 12.47
N ASP A 258 6.48 2.78 13.48
CA ASP A 258 6.24 1.76 14.50
C ASP A 258 5.34 2.24 15.65
N TRP A 259 4.13 2.68 15.29
CA TRP A 259 3.20 3.29 16.24
C TRP A 259 1.79 2.72 16.09
N VAL A 260 1.17 2.36 17.22
CA VAL A 260 -0.25 1.98 17.25
C VAL A 260 -1.11 3.22 17.45
N PRO A 261 -2.20 3.40 16.67
CA PRO A 261 -3.16 4.43 16.99
C PRO A 261 -3.71 4.16 18.39
N PRO A 262 -3.83 5.20 19.23
CA PRO A 262 -4.28 5.00 20.59
C PRO A 262 -5.68 4.38 20.62
N SER A 263 -5.84 3.30 21.37
CA SER A 263 -7.13 2.73 21.75
C SER A 263 -7.85 3.67 22.74
N GLY A 264 -8.24 4.85 22.26
CA GLY A 264 -9.13 5.79 22.95
C GLY A 264 -8.48 6.81 23.90
N ARG A 265 -7.15 6.99 23.91
CA ARG A 265 -6.48 8.09 24.67
C ARG A 265 -5.30 8.69 23.91
N TYR A 266 -5.28 10.02 23.77
CA TYR A 266 -4.40 10.89 22.98
C TYR A 266 -2.86 10.77 23.16
N GLU A 267 -2.27 9.57 23.16
CA GLU A 267 -0.83 9.38 23.06
C GLU A 267 -0.57 8.20 22.13
N HIS A 268 0.14 8.43 21.01
CA HIS A 268 0.65 7.35 20.18
C HIS A 268 1.55 6.48 21.05
N LEU A 269 1.24 5.18 21.13
CA LEU A 269 2.09 4.22 21.82
C LEU A 269 2.98 3.58 20.75
N ARG A 270 4.27 3.45 21.06
CA ARG A 270 5.12 2.52 20.31
C ARG A 270 4.49 1.14 20.36
N LEU A 271 4.57 0.38 19.28
CA LEU A 271 4.21 -1.03 19.34
C LEU A 271 5.00 -1.68 20.50
N PRO A 272 4.38 -2.58 21.29
CA PRO A 272 5.12 -3.36 22.28
C PRO A 272 6.32 -4.02 21.60
N ASP A 273 7.43 -4.20 22.32
CA ASP A 273 8.63 -4.86 21.82
C ASP A 273 8.25 -6.17 21.08
N HIS A 274 8.26 -6.12 19.76
CA HIS A 274 8.00 -7.25 18.86
C HIS A 274 9.35 -7.57 18.23
N VAL A 275 10.13 -8.34 18.98
CA VAL A 275 11.49 -8.78 18.61
C VAL A 275 11.41 -10.18 18.01
#